data_AF-A0A6J0ZGF4-F1
#
_entry.id   AF-A0A6J0ZGF4-F1
#
_cell.length_a   1.000
_cell.length_b   1.000
_cell.length_c   1.000
_cell.angle_alpha   90.00
_cell.angle_beta   90.00
_cell.angle_gamma   90.00
#
_symmetry.space_group_name_H-M   'P 1'
#
loop_
_entity.id
_entity.type
_entity.pdbx_description
1 polymer ?
#
loop_
_entity_poly.entity_id
_entity_poly.type
_entity_poly.pdbx_seq_one_letter_code
_entity_poly.pdbx_strand_id
1 'polypeptide(L)'
;MGLSCALKVAPILLLLILFAFANAKKSADVTELQIGVKHKPKSCEFQAHKGDKIKVHYRGKLTDGTVFDSSFERGDPIEFELGSGQVIKGWDQGLLGMCVGEKRKLKIPAKLGYGAQGSPPTIPGGATLIFDTELVAVNGKPSSGGNASEDEL
;
A
#
# COMPACT_ATOMS: atom_id res chain seq x y z
N MET A 1 -68.25 -43.98 -11.68
CA MET A 1 -68.19 -43.12 -10.48
C MET A 1 -66.71 -42.99 -10.11
N GLY A 2 -66.01 -41.88 -10.18
CA GLY A 2 -66.34 -40.52 -10.57
C GLY A 2 -65.05 -39.68 -10.69
N LEU A 3 -65.22 -38.55 -11.38
CA LEU A 3 -64.52 -37.26 -11.29
C LEU A 3 -62.99 -37.14 -11.48
N SER A 4 -62.69 -36.51 -12.61
CA SER A 4 -61.57 -35.62 -12.96
C SER A 4 -61.12 -34.61 -11.88
N CYS A 5 -59.83 -34.27 -11.84
CA CYS A 5 -59.39 -32.86 -11.75
C CYS A 5 -57.90 -32.69 -12.15
N ALA A 6 -57.64 -31.79 -13.09
CA ALA A 6 -56.33 -31.28 -13.48
C ALA A 6 -56.03 -29.94 -12.76
N LEU A 7 -54.81 -29.38 -13.00
CA LEU A 7 -54.30 -28.02 -12.68
C LEU A 7 -53.75 -27.80 -11.24
N LYS A 8 -52.58 -27.20 -10.96
CA LYS A 8 -51.91 -25.99 -11.52
C LYS A 8 -50.37 -25.97 -11.28
N VAL A 9 -49.62 -25.56 -12.31
CA VAL A 9 -48.45 -24.64 -12.39
C VAL A 9 -47.56 -24.41 -11.15
N ALA A 10 -46.23 -24.60 -11.27
CA ALA A 10 -45.24 -23.53 -11.00
C ALA A 10 -43.78 -23.94 -11.34
N PRO A 11 -43.02 -23.11 -12.07
CA PRO A 11 -41.61 -23.34 -12.41
C PRO A 11 -40.72 -22.97 -11.23
N ILE A 12 -40.59 -23.84 -10.24
CA ILE A 12 -39.75 -23.61 -9.04
C ILE A 12 -38.51 -24.51 -9.09
N LEU A 13 -37.85 -24.59 -10.24
CA LEU A 13 -36.50 -25.15 -10.31
C LEU A 13 -35.49 -24.18 -10.97
N LEU A 14 -35.95 -23.03 -11.47
CA LEU A 14 -35.06 -21.98 -11.98
C LEU A 14 -34.67 -20.94 -10.92
N LEU A 15 -35.23 -21.00 -9.70
CA LEU A 15 -34.99 -20.02 -8.63
C LEU A 15 -33.97 -20.47 -7.56
N LEU A 16 -33.44 -21.70 -7.65
CA LEU A 16 -32.39 -22.21 -6.75
C LEU A 16 -30.96 -22.05 -7.31
N ILE A 17 -30.76 -21.20 -8.33
CA ILE A 17 -29.43 -20.80 -8.82
C ILE A 17 -29.17 -19.30 -8.54
N LEU A 18 -29.89 -18.69 -7.60
CA LEU A 18 -29.67 -17.28 -7.21
C LEU A 18 -29.03 -17.09 -5.82
N PHE A 19 -28.70 -18.16 -5.11
CA PHE A 19 -27.96 -18.07 -3.85
C PHE A 19 -26.72 -18.96 -3.85
N ALA A 20 -25.97 -18.95 -4.96
CA ALA A 20 -24.52 -19.02 -4.79
C ALA A 20 -24.14 -17.72 -4.09
N PHE A 21 -24.13 -17.76 -2.75
CA PHE A 21 -23.56 -16.71 -1.92
C PHE A 21 -22.19 -16.41 -2.48
N ALA A 22 -22.09 -15.32 -3.23
CA ALA A 22 -20.86 -14.67 -3.57
C ALA A 22 -20.23 -14.27 -2.24
N ASN A 23 -19.51 -15.19 -1.62
CA ASN A 23 -18.50 -14.88 -0.62
C ASN A 23 -17.38 -14.18 -1.39
N ALA A 24 -17.65 -12.93 -1.79
CA ALA A 24 -16.63 -11.98 -2.11
C ALA A 24 -15.85 -11.77 -0.82
N LYS A 25 -14.81 -12.59 -0.61
CA LYS A 25 -13.76 -12.30 0.36
C LYS A 25 -13.18 -10.94 -0.04
N LYS A 26 -13.69 -9.86 0.57
CA LYS A 26 -13.12 -8.52 0.49
C LYS A 26 -11.82 -8.53 1.29
N SER A 27 -10.80 -9.18 0.73
CA SER A 27 -9.47 -9.37 1.32
C SER A 27 -8.60 -8.10 1.21
N ALA A 28 -9.20 -6.95 1.49
CA ALA A 28 -8.57 -5.64 1.36
C ALA A 28 -8.16 -5.06 2.71
N ASP A 29 -8.96 -5.26 3.77
CA ASP A 29 -8.66 -4.70 5.09
C ASP A 29 -7.61 -5.52 5.83
N VAL A 30 -6.46 -4.90 6.05
CA VAL A 30 -5.52 -5.33 7.09
C VAL A 30 -5.81 -4.55 8.34
N THR A 31 -5.60 -5.14 9.51
CA THR A 31 -5.77 -4.46 10.80
C THR A 31 -4.46 -3.86 11.29
N GLU A 32 -3.32 -4.41 10.88
CA GLU A 32 -1.98 -3.98 11.26
C GLU A 32 -1.13 -3.68 10.04
N LEU A 33 -0.06 -2.91 10.26
CA LEU A 33 0.94 -2.64 9.25
C LEU A 33 1.60 -3.96 8.80
N GLN A 34 1.62 -4.21 7.49
CA GLN A 34 2.37 -5.32 6.91
C GLN A 34 3.54 -4.78 6.10
N ILE A 35 4.73 -5.32 6.37
CA ILE A 35 5.99 -4.91 5.74
C ILE A 35 6.53 -6.10 4.94
N GLY A 36 6.62 -5.96 3.63
CA GLY A 36 7.23 -6.95 2.75
C GLY A 36 8.50 -6.41 2.10
N VAL A 37 9.66 -6.98 2.39
CA VAL A 37 10.91 -6.62 1.69
C VAL A 37 10.88 -7.18 0.27
N LYS A 38 11.03 -6.30 -0.73
CA LYS A 38 11.03 -6.63 -2.16
C LYS A 38 12.44 -6.78 -2.72
N HIS A 39 13.37 -6.00 -2.21
CA HIS A 39 14.78 -6.08 -2.55
C HIS A 39 15.59 -5.62 -1.34
N LYS A 40 16.67 -6.32 -1.02
CA LYS A 40 17.62 -5.93 0.02
C LYS A 40 19.01 -5.84 -0.61
N PRO A 41 19.74 -4.72 -0.42
CA PRO A 41 21.10 -4.59 -0.94
C PRO A 41 22.03 -5.62 -0.29
N LYS A 42 23.13 -5.96 -0.98
CA LYS A 42 24.12 -6.94 -0.49
C LYS A 42 24.82 -6.47 0.78
N SER A 43 25.10 -5.17 0.87
CA SER A 43 25.64 -4.50 2.05
C SER A 43 24.66 -3.45 2.54
N CYS A 44 24.69 -3.18 3.84
CA CYS A 44 23.89 -2.15 4.49
C CYS A 44 24.83 -1.12 5.11
N GLU A 45 25.42 -0.28 4.26
CA GLU A 45 26.38 0.73 4.72
C GLU A 45 25.69 1.87 5.47
N PHE A 46 24.52 2.28 4.98
CA PHE A 46 23.67 3.26 5.62
C PHE A 46 22.29 2.65 5.90
N GLN A 47 21.88 2.70 7.17
CA GLN A 47 20.60 2.19 7.64
C GLN A 47 19.78 3.32 8.25
N ALA A 48 18.49 3.35 7.95
CA ALA A 48 17.57 4.37 8.44
C ALA A 48 17.15 4.11 9.89
N HIS A 49 17.36 5.11 10.75
CA HIS A 49 16.96 5.14 12.14
C HIS A 49 16.02 6.31 12.42
N LYS A 50 15.37 6.28 13.59
CA LYS A 50 14.53 7.39 14.04
C LYS A 50 15.37 8.66 14.18
N GLY A 51 14.86 9.77 13.65
CA GLY A 51 15.54 11.07 13.63
C GLY A 51 16.45 11.28 12.41
N ASP A 52 16.70 10.25 11.60
CA ASP A 52 17.42 10.43 10.35
C ASP A 52 16.55 11.17 9.33
N LYS A 53 17.19 12.02 8.55
CA LYS A 53 16.62 12.60 7.34
C LYS A 53 16.77 11.61 6.20
N ILE A 54 15.66 11.10 5.67
CA ILE A 54 15.67 10.06 4.63
C ILE A 54 15.04 10.56 3.34
N LYS A 55 15.56 10.08 2.20
CA LYS A 55 14.95 10.27 0.87
C LYS A 55 14.34 8.96 0.39
N VAL A 56 13.07 8.99 0.00
CA VAL A 56 12.34 7.78 -0.39
C VAL A 56 11.63 7.99 -1.72
N HIS A 57 11.86 7.07 -2.65
CA HIS A 57 10.97 6.92 -3.79
C HIS A 57 9.80 6.01 -3.43
N TYR A 58 8.61 6.33 -3.93
CA TYR A 58 7.40 5.56 -3.66
C TYR A 58 6.39 5.60 -4.80
N ARG A 59 5.49 4.62 -4.77
CA ARG A 59 4.24 4.59 -5.52
C ARG A 59 3.11 4.15 -4.58
N GLY A 60 2.16 5.05 -4.33
CA GLY A 60 0.99 4.82 -3.50
C GLY A 60 -0.22 4.38 -4.32
N LYS A 61 -0.87 3.30 -3.89
CA LYS A 61 -2.05 2.71 -4.55
C LYS A 61 -3.13 2.34 -3.54
N LEU A 62 -4.38 2.40 -3.99
CA LEU A 62 -5.50 1.76 -3.31
C LEU A 62 -5.50 0.25 -3.57
N THR A 63 -6.30 -0.50 -2.81
CA THR A 63 -6.38 -1.96 -2.94
C THR A 63 -6.97 -2.45 -4.26
N ASP A 64 -7.69 -1.59 -4.99
CA ASP A 64 -8.18 -1.84 -6.35
C ASP A 64 -7.11 -1.60 -7.43
N GLY A 65 -5.92 -1.12 -7.04
CA GLY A 65 -4.80 -0.83 -7.93
C GLY A 65 -4.71 0.63 -8.39
N THR A 66 -5.70 1.47 -8.09
CA THR A 66 -5.70 2.90 -8.44
C THR A 66 -4.50 3.59 -7.80
N VAL A 67 -3.61 4.13 -8.63
CA VAL A 67 -2.48 4.96 -8.17
C VAL A 67 -3.02 6.32 -7.79
N PHE A 68 -2.79 6.75 -6.56
CA PHE A 68 -3.16 8.10 -6.11
C PHE A 68 -1.97 9.05 -6.07
N ASP A 69 -0.74 8.52 -5.97
CA ASP A 69 0.48 9.32 -5.92
C ASP A 69 1.73 8.48 -6.26
N SER A 70 2.75 9.09 -6.87
CA SER A 70 3.99 8.43 -7.30
C SER A 70 5.14 9.43 -7.44
N SER A 71 6.20 9.27 -6.64
CA SER A 71 7.42 10.06 -6.83
C SER A 71 8.20 9.64 -8.07
N PHE A 72 8.08 8.37 -8.50
CA PHE A 72 8.78 7.86 -9.68
C PHE A 72 8.33 8.59 -10.95
N GLU A 73 7.07 9.03 -11.01
CA GLU A 73 6.52 9.77 -12.15
C GLU A 73 6.96 11.24 -12.15
N ARG A 74 7.24 11.80 -10.97
CA ARG A 74 7.81 13.15 -10.83
C ARG A 74 9.33 13.19 -11.01
N GLY A 75 10.00 12.06 -10.83
CA GLY A 75 11.47 11.97 -10.84
C GLY A 75 12.15 12.49 -9.56
N ASP A 76 11.39 12.90 -8.55
CA ASP A 76 11.92 13.50 -7.32
C ASP A 76 11.48 12.71 -6.07
N PRO A 77 12.40 12.06 -5.32
CA PRO A 77 12.10 11.41 -4.05
C PRO A 77 11.60 12.41 -2.99
N ILE A 78 10.74 11.95 -2.09
CA ILE A 78 10.35 12.77 -0.92
C ILE A 78 11.43 12.69 0.16
N GLU A 79 11.77 13.84 0.76
CA GLU A 79 12.66 13.94 1.93
C GLU A 79 11.87 14.29 3.19
N PHE A 80 12.12 13.59 4.29
CA PHE A 80 11.51 13.88 5.60
C PHE A 80 12.35 13.27 6.74
N GLU A 81 12.08 13.69 7.98
CA GLU A 81 12.70 13.12 9.18
C GLU A 81 11.92 11.89 9.67
N LEU A 82 12.57 10.73 9.71
CA LEU A 82 11.92 9.45 10.01
C LEU A 82 11.49 9.34 11.47
N GLY A 83 10.23 9.01 11.72
CA GLY A 83 9.70 8.78 13.06
C GLY A 83 9.37 10.08 13.83
N SER A 84 9.30 11.20 13.13
CA SER A 84 8.97 12.53 13.67
C SER A 84 7.48 12.87 13.56
N GLY A 85 6.68 12.06 12.84
CA GLY A 85 5.27 12.37 12.55
C GLY A 85 5.05 13.32 11.38
N GLN A 86 6.08 13.60 10.56
CA GLN A 86 5.97 14.40 9.34
C GLN A 86 5.19 13.68 8.22
N VAL A 87 5.11 12.36 8.26
CA VAL A 87 4.38 11.51 7.32
C VAL A 87 3.37 10.62 8.06
N ILE A 88 2.58 9.85 7.32
CA ILE A 88 1.63 8.90 7.92
C ILE A 88 2.35 7.88 8.83
N LYS A 89 1.72 7.48 9.93
CA LYS A 89 2.31 6.58 10.94
C LYS A 89 2.85 5.27 10.36
N GLY A 90 2.19 4.74 9.33
CA GLY A 90 2.63 3.52 8.65
C GLY A 90 3.97 3.65 7.94
N TRP A 91 4.35 4.86 7.49
CA TRP A 91 5.67 5.14 6.95
C TRP A 91 6.71 5.26 8.06
N ASP A 92 6.41 6.03 9.09
CA ASP A 92 7.28 6.19 10.27
C ASP A 92 7.65 4.84 10.90
N GLN A 93 6.74 3.87 10.87
CA GLN A 93 6.99 2.51 11.34
C GLN A 93 7.58 1.60 10.26
N GLY A 94 7.07 1.67 9.04
CA GLY A 94 7.38 0.72 7.96
C GLY A 94 8.76 0.88 7.34
N LEU A 95 9.36 2.06 7.46
CA LEU A 95 10.64 2.41 6.85
C LEU A 95 11.83 2.30 7.83
N LEU A 96 11.57 2.09 9.13
CA LEU A 96 12.62 1.87 10.12
C LEU A 96 13.50 0.66 9.75
N GLY A 97 14.80 0.84 9.93
CA GLY A 97 15.80 -0.20 9.68
C GLY A 97 16.00 -0.56 8.21
N MET A 98 15.45 0.21 7.26
CA MET A 98 15.76 0.03 5.84
C MET A 98 17.23 0.34 5.59
N CYS A 99 17.88 -0.47 4.76
CA CYS A 99 19.17 -0.14 4.18
C CYS A 99 18.99 0.76 2.96
N VAL A 100 19.89 1.70 2.73
CA VAL A 100 19.89 2.49 1.50
C VAL A 100 19.98 1.55 0.28
N GLY A 101 19.09 1.74 -0.70
CA GLY A 101 18.85 0.85 -1.84
C GLY A 101 17.81 -0.25 -1.59
N GLU A 102 17.37 -0.47 -0.34
CA GLU A 102 16.31 -1.44 -0.02
C GLU A 102 14.96 -0.99 -0.60
N LYS A 103 14.18 -1.96 -1.09
CA LYS A 103 12.82 -1.74 -1.58
C LYS A 103 11.83 -2.52 -0.73
N ARG A 104 10.74 -1.88 -0.30
CA ARG A 104 9.68 -2.50 0.50
C ARG A 104 8.31 -2.26 -0.11
N LYS A 105 7.41 -3.24 0.08
CA LYS A 105 5.97 -3.08 -0.06
C LYS A 105 5.35 -2.94 1.32
N LEU A 106 4.73 -1.81 1.60
CA LEU A 106 3.96 -1.55 2.82
C LEU A 106 2.48 -1.69 2.51
N LYS A 107 1.75 -2.46 3.32
CA LYS A 107 0.28 -2.45 3.32
C LYS A 107 -0.18 -1.84 4.63
N ILE A 108 -0.77 -0.66 4.54
CA ILE A 108 -1.00 0.24 5.67
C ILE A 108 -2.51 0.31 5.94
N PRO A 109 -2.99 -0.12 7.12
CA PRO A 109 -4.39 0.03 7.50
C PRO A 109 -4.75 1.52 7.64
N ALA A 110 -6.03 1.86 7.44
CA ALA A 110 -6.50 3.25 7.51
C ALA A 110 -6.06 3.97 8.81
N LYS A 111 -6.07 3.28 9.96
CA LYS A 111 -5.66 3.82 11.27
C LYS A 111 -4.19 4.30 11.33
N LEU A 112 -3.35 3.80 10.42
CA LEU A 112 -1.94 4.19 10.27
C LEU A 112 -1.69 5.00 8.98
N GLY A 113 -2.75 5.27 8.21
CA GLY A 113 -2.76 6.13 7.03
C GLY A 113 -3.60 7.38 7.26
N TYR A 114 -4.62 7.60 6.43
CA TYR A 114 -5.49 8.78 6.46
C TYR A 114 -6.78 8.63 7.28
N GLY A 115 -6.92 7.56 8.06
CA GLY A 115 -8.04 7.36 8.98
C GLY A 115 -9.40 7.25 8.30
N ALA A 116 -10.46 7.55 9.06
CA ALA A 116 -11.85 7.51 8.59
C ALA A 116 -12.19 8.66 7.62
N GLN A 117 -11.40 9.73 7.64
CA GLN A 117 -11.59 10.93 6.84
C GLN A 117 -11.02 10.77 5.43
N GLY A 118 -9.95 9.97 5.28
CA GLY A 118 -9.26 9.83 4.01
C GLY A 118 -8.50 11.10 3.62
N SER A 119 -8.23 11.25 2.32
CA SER A 119 -7.65 12.45 1.72
C SER A 119 -8.36 12.71 0.38
N PRO A 120 -9.51 13.41 0.41
CA PRO A 120 -10.29 13.69 -0.79
C PRO A 120 -9.48 14.50 -1.83
N PRO A 121 -9.75 14.30 -3.14
CA PRO A 121 -10.77 13.42 -3.71
C PRO A 121 -10.29 11.97 -3.96
N THR A 122 -9.01 11.68 -3.80
CA THR A 122 -8.39 10.44 -4.32
C THR A 122 -8.36 9.29 -3.31
N ILE A 123 -8.25 9.59 -2.01
CA ILE A 123 -8.17 8.57 -0.96
C ILE A 123 -9.48 8.59 -0.15
N PRO A 124 -10.34 7.57 -0.29
CA PRO A 124 -11.57 7.51 0.51
C PRO A 124 -11.26 7.26 1.98
N GLY A 125 -12.21 7.65 2.83
CA GLY A 125 -12.18 7.32 4.26
C GLY A 125 -12.13 5.81 4.50
N GLY A 126 -11.33 5.38 5.48
CA GLY A 126 -11.17 3.98 5.82
C GLY A 126 -10.34 3.16 4.82
N ALA A 127 -9.68 3.80 3.85
CA ALA A 127 -8.88 3.10 2.87
C ALA A 127 -7.64 2.41 3.48
N THR A 128 -7.44 1.15 3.11
CA THR A 128 -6.14 0.49 3.22
C THR A 128 -5.25 0.93 2.05
N LEU A 129 -4.01 1.31 2.34
CA LEU A 129 -3.06 1.83 1.35
C LEU A 129 -1.98 0.79 1.04
N ILE A 130 -1.52 0.76 -0.20
CA ILE A 130 -0.38 -0.05 -0.63
C ILE A 130 0.70 0.89 -1.14
N PHE A 131 1.89 0.81 -0.56
CA PHE A 131 3.05 1.56 -1.03
C PHE A 131 4.15 0.61 -1.48
N ASP A 132 4.65 0.79 -2.69
CA ASP A 132 5.95 0.29 -3.09
C ASP A 132 6.96 1.42 -2.85
N THR A 133 8.02 1.16 -2.08
CA THR A 133 8.98 2.15 -1.58
C THR A 133 10.41 1.73 -1.85
N GLU A 134 11.31 2.70 -1.98
CA GLU A 134 12.75 2.54 -2.16
C GLU A 134 13.48 3.61 -1.36
N LEU A 135 14.36 3.20 -0.44
CA LEU A 135 15.18 4.14 0.33
C LEU A 135 16.36 4.59 -0.52
N VAL A 136 16.39 5.88 -0.88
CA VAL A 136 17.38 6.46 -1.78
C VAL A 136 18.59 6.99 -1.02
N ALA A 137 18.38 7.62 0.12
CA ALA A 137 19.45 8.19 0.94
C ALA A 137 19.08 8.28 2.42
N VAL A 138 20.10 8.31 3.27
CA VAL A 138 20.02 8.61 4.72
C VAL A 138 21.03 9.70 5.03
N ASN A 139 20.60 10.81 5.63
CA ASN A 139 21.41 11.96 5.99
C ASN A 139 22.31 12.46 4.85
N GLY A 140 21.76 12.48 3.63
CA GLY A 140 22.49 12.89 2.42
C GLY A 140 23.45 11.85 1.84
N LYS A 141 23.54 10.63 2.41
CA LYS A 141 24.34 9.53 1.87
C LYS A 141 23.49 8.64 0.95
N PRO A 142 23.73 8.65 -0.38
CA PRO A 142 22.91 7.91 -1.34
C PRO A 142 23.34 6.45 -1.47
N SER A 143 22.55 5.64 -2.18
CA SER A 143 22.97 4.30 -2.58
C SER A 143 24.14 4.38 -3.55
N SER A 144 25.20 3.61 -3.32
CA SER A 144 26.40 3.55 -4.16
C SER A 144 26.16 3.02 -5.60
N GLY A 145 24.90 2.85 -6.02
CA GLY A 145 24.50 2.29 -7.31
C GLY A 145 23.63 3.21 -8.17
N GLY A 146 23.49 4.49 -7.82
CA GLY A 146 22.82 5.49 -8.66
C GLY A 146 23.70 6.73 -8.77
N ASN A 147 24.25 6.99 -9.96
CA ASN A 147 25.10 8.13 -10.30
C ASN A 147 24.77 9.39 -9.50
N ALA A 148 25.58 9.68 -8.48
CA ALA A 148 25.88 11.06 -8.15
C ALA A 148 26.88 11.50 -9.21
N SER A 149 26.49 12.51 -9.98
CA SER A 149 27.41 13.32 -10.77
C SER A 149 28.56 13.76 -9.87
N GLU A 150 29.69 13.07 -9.98
CA GLU A 150 31.01 13.64 -9.78
C GLU A 150 31.14 14.75 -10.83
N ASP A 151 30.85 16.00 -10.47
CA ASP A 151 31.28 17.21 -11.19
C ASP A 151 30.91 18.44 -10.34
N GLU A 152 31.67 18.67 -9.26
CA GLU A 152 31.93 20.02 -8.77
C GLU A 152 33.28 20.04 -8.01
N LEU A 153 34.36 20.12 -8.79
CA LEU A 153 35.65 20.71 -8.39
C LEU A 153 36.10 21.68 -9.47
#